data_AF-T0ZNT8-F1
#
_entry.id   AF-T0ZNT8-F1
#
_cell.length_a   1.000
_cell.length_b   1.000
_cell.length_c   1.000
_cell.angle_alpha   90.00
_cell.angle_beta   90.00
_cell.angle_gamma   90.00
#
_symmetry.space_group_name_H-M   'P 1'
#
loop_
_entity.id
_entity.type
_entity.pdbx_description
1 polymer ?
#
loop_
_entity_poly.entity_id
_entity_poly.type
_entity_poly.pdbx_seq_one_letter_code
_entity_poly.pdbx_strand_id
1 'polypeptide(L)'
;MDTREEPESNAPRYKQDLEQQSKQNIDDSKNWIVEDGKKFRLPYKIIKQVVFSNVSKADMIDQEHAARLQYRLLLLEPVIKAYVEFQKGRITVIYNPAGADNIREKMSLDDIIAFLAKEGVNIDRERADER
;
A
#
# COMPACT_ATOMS: atom_id res chain seq x y z
N MET A 1 -19.50 6.95 27.29
CA MET A 1 -18.67 8.01 26.70
C MET A 1 -17.53 7.30 25.99
N ASP A 2 -17.61 7.19 24.66
CA ASP A 2 -16.59 6.55 23.83
C ASP A 2 -15.37 7.48 23.72
N THR A 3 -14.28 7.14 24.41
CA THR A 3 -12.94 7.65 24.11
C THR A 3 -12.48 7.00 22.81
N ARG A 4 -12.66 7.72 21.70
CA ARG A 4 -11.96 7.41 20.45
C ARG A 4 -10.48 7.72 20.67
N GLU A 5 -9.66 6.69 20.84
CA GLU A 5 -8.20 6.84 20.78
C GLU A 5 -7.84 7.34 19.38
N GLU A 6 -7.27 8.55 19.30
CA GLU A 6 -6.72 9.07 18.06
C GLU A 6 -5.54 8.18 17.64
N PRO A 7 -5.44 7.78 16.35
CA PRO A 7 -4.32 6.96 15.91
C PRO A 7 -3.01 7.73 16.10
N GLU A 8 -2.05 7.11 16.80
CA GLU A 8 -0.73 7.70 17.07
C GLU A 8 -0.11 8.27 15.80
N SER A 9 0.30 9.54 15.86
CA SER A 9 0.79 10.26 14.69
C SER A 9 2.11 9.67 14.17
N ASN A 10 2.16 9.34 12.88
CA ASN A 10 3.39 8.97 12.14
C ASN A 10 4.42 10.12 11.99
N ALA A 11 4.33 11.17 12.80
CA ALA A 11 5.14 12.38 12.74
C ALA A 11 6.67 12.16 12.79
N PRO A 12 7.22 11.18 13.55
CA PRO A 12 8.67 10.97 13.61
C PRO A 12 9.25 10.46 12.28
N ARG A 13 8.57 9.51 11.64
CA ARG A 13 8.99 8.85 10.41
C ARG A 13 8.90 9.81 9.22
N TYR A 14 7.84 10.61 9.20
CA TYR A 14 7.66 11.66 8.22
C TYR A 14 8.79 12.70 8.22
N LYS A 15 9.28 13.11 9.40
CA LYS A 15 10.41 14.05 9.51
C LYS A 15 11.72 13.47 8.99
N GLN A 16 11.98 12.20 9.25
CA GLN A 16 13.18 11.51 8.74
C GLN A 16 13.16 11.37 7.22
N ASP A 17 12.00 11.05 6.63
CA ASP A 17 11.84 10.97 5.19
C ASP A 17 12.15 12.33 4.51
N LEU A 18 11.74 13.44 5.12
CA LEU A 18 12.00 14.80 4.61
C LEU A 18 13.49 15.13 4.57
N GLU A 19 14.23 14.79 5.63
CA GLU A 19 15.67 15.02 5.70
C GLU A 19 16.42 14.19 4.66
N GLN A 20 15.98 12.95 4.41
CA GLN A 20 16.60 12.09 3.40
C GLN A 20 16.27 12.53 1.97
N GLN A 21 15.04 12.97 1.68
CA GLN A 21 14.65 13.51 0.37
C GLN A 21 15.46 14.75 0.00
N SER A 22 15.65 15.67 0.96
CA SER A 22 16.42 16.91 0.75
C SER A 22 17.88 16.67 0.34
N LYS A 23 18.44 15.50 0.69
CA LYS A 23 19.81 15.10 0.33
C LYS A 23 19.92 14.44 -1.04
N GLN A 24 18.81 13.96 -1.62
CA GLN A 24 18.81 13.21 -2.89
C GLN A 24 18.47 14.04 -4.13
N ASN A 25 18.38 15.38 -4.04
CA ASN A 25 18.07 16.27 -5.17
C ASN A 25 16.78 15.88 -5.95
N ILE A 26 15.80 15.33 -5.24
CA ILE A 26 14.46 15.12 -5.79
C ILE A 26 13.81 16.50 -5.97
N ASP A 27 13.20 16.77 -7.14
CA ASP A 27 12.55 18.05 -7.43
C ASP A 27 11.32 18.25 -6.54
N ASP A 28 11.54 19.01 -5.47
CA ASP A 28 10.61 19.31 -4.39
C ASP A 28 9.61 20.43 -4.70
N SER A 29 9.82 21.15 -5.81
CA SER A 29 9.05 22.35 -6.13
C SER A 29 7.57 22.08 -6.41
N LYS A 30 7.21 20.82 -6.69
CA LYS A 30 5.86 20.38 -7.10
C LYS A 30 5.08 19.63 -6.02
N ASN A 31 5.62 19.51 -4.80
CA ASN A 31 5.08 18.59 -3.78
C ASN A 31 4.11 19.23 -2.77
N TRP A 32 3.67 20.46 -3.01
CA TRP A 32 2.86 21.23 -2.06
C TRP A 32 1.43 21.43 -2.57
N ILE A 33 0.45 21.07 -1.76
CA ILE A 33 -0.94 21.51 -1.89
C ILE A 33 -1.20 22.62 -0.87
N VAL A 34 -2.02 23.59 -1.24
CA VAL A 34 -2.48 24.62 -0.32
C VAL A 34 -3.93 24.29 0.04
N GLU A 35 -4.16 23.99 1.31
CA GLU A 35 -5.49 23.74 1.88
C GLU A 35 -5.65 24.69 3.08
N ASP A 36 -6.73 25.48 3.12
CA ASP A 36 -6.99 26.49 4.17
C ASP A 36 -5.80 27.43 4.49
N GLY A 37 -5.07 27.85 3.45
CA GLY A 37 -3.90 28.74 3.58
C GLY A 37 -2.65 28.08 4.18
N LYS A 38 -2.69 26.78 4.48
CA LYS A 38 -1.55 25.98 4.92
C LYS A 38 -1.00 25.16 3.75
N LYS A 39 0.33 25.15 3.62
CA LYS A 39 1.05 24.32 2.65
C LYS A 39 1.22 22.92 3.24
N PHE A 40 0.53 21.93 2.68
CA PHE A 40 0.72 20.52 3.02
C PHE A 40 1.52 19.85 1.93
N ARG A 41 2.47 18.98 2.32
CA ARG A 41 3.29 18.25 1.38
C ARG A 41 2.73 16.85 1.17
N LEU A 42 2.47 16.48 -0.09
CA LEU A 42 1.93 15.17 -0.45
C LEU A 42 3.04 14.11 -0.37
N PRO A 43 2.87 13.04 0.43
CA PRO A 43 3.90 11.99 0.58
C PRO A 43 4.04 11.09 -0.65
N TYR A 44 3.02 11.02 -1.51
CA TYR A 44 3.01 10.20 -2.73
C TYR A 44 2.38 10.98 -3.90
N LYS A 45 3.07 11.04 -5.05
CA LYS A 45 2.50 11.56 -6.32
C LYS A 45 1.78 10.49 -7.12
N ILE A 46 2.32 9.27 -7.08
CA ILE A 46 1.84 8.12 -7.82
C ILE A 46 1.60 7.03 -6.79
N ILE A 47 0.36 6.60 -6.70
CA ILE A 47 -0.07 5.38 -6.01
C ILE A 47 -0.73 4.51 -7.06
N LYS A 48 -0.50 3.19 -6.98
CA LYS A 48 -1.20 2.24 -7.83
C LYS A 48 -2.14 1.40 -7.00
N GLN A 49 -3.25 1.02 -7.61
CA GLN A 49 -4.17 0.04 -7.07
C GLN A 49 -4.16 -1.19 -7.96
N VAL A 50 -4.00 -2.36 -7.36
CA VAL A 50 -4.27 -3.63 -8.05
C VAL A 50 -5.44 -4.34 -7.40
N VAL A 51 -6.33 -4.87 -8.24
CA VAL A 51 -7.44 -5.73 -7.84
C VAL A 51 -7.25 -7.11 -8.46
N PHE A 52 -7.12 -8.12 -7.61
CA PHE A 52 -7.16 -9.51 -8.01
C PHE A 52 -8.56 -10.05 -7.75
N SER A 53 -9.27 -10.41 -8.82
CA SER A 53 -10.62 -10.96 -8.76
C SER A 53 -10.61 -12.46 -9.02
N ASN A 54 -11.63 -13.16 -8.53
CA ASN A 54 -11.77 -14.62 -8.68
C ASN A 54 -10.60 -15.41 -8.09
N VAL A 55 -10.06 -14.94 -6.97
CA VAL A 55 -9.07 -15.70 -6.18
C VAL A 55 -9.73 -16.99 -5.69
N SER A 56 -9.04 -18.10 -5.91
CA SER A 56 -9.50 -19.44 -5.53
C SER A 56 -9.84 -19.50 -4.04
N LYS A 57 -11.02 -20.04 -3.72
CA LYS A 57 -11.40 -20.28 -2.31
C LYS A 57 -10.51 -21.35 -1.65
N ALA A 58 -9.97 -22.29 -2.44
CA ALA A 58 -9.02 -23.27 -1.93
C ALA A 58 -7.73 -22.59 -1.44
N ASP A 59 -7.34 -21.51 -2.09
CA ASP A 59 -6.12 -20.75 -1.80
C ASP A 59 -6.32 -19.83 -0.58
N MET A 60 -7.51 -19.24 -0.42
CA MET A 60 -7.82 -18.41 0.74
C MET A 60 -8.26 -19.21 1.97
N ILE A 61 -8.44 -20.53 1.88
CA ILE A 61 -8.76 -21.50 2.95
C ILE A 61 -10.01 -21.13 3.78
N ASP A 62 -9.90 -20.14 4.67
CA ASP A 62 -10.93 -19.68 5.59
C ASP A 62 -10.88 -18.15 5.79
N GLN A 63 -11.83 -17.62 6.56
CA GLN A 63 -11.93 -16.18 6.80
C GLN A 63 -10.77 -15.66 7.65
N GLU A 64 -10.29 -16.47 8.58
CA GLU A 64 -9.15 -16.17 9.45
C GLU A 64 -7.85 -16.09 8.65
N HIS A 65 -7.66 -16.93 7.65
CA HIS A 65 -6.54 -16.92 6.73
C HIS A 65 -6.57 -15.65 5.87
N ALA A 66 -7.73 -15.28 5.33
CA ALA A 66 -7.90 -14.01 4.63
C ALA A 66 -7.54 -12.81 5.51
N ALA A 67 -7.93 -12.81 6.80
CA ALA A 67 -7.58 -11.75 7.74
C ALA A 67 -6.05 -11.72 8.03
N ARG A 68 -5.42 -12.88 8.22
CA ARG A 68 -3.96 -12.99 8.39
C ARG A 68 -3.21 -12.47 7.16
N LEU A 69 -3.66 -12.85 5.96
CA LEU A 69 -3.08 -12.39 4.70
C LEU A 69 -3.18 -10.87 4.57
N GLN A 70 -4.35 -10.30 4.87
CA GLN A 70 -4.54 -8.85 4.87
C GLN A 70 -3.57 -8.16 5.84
N TYR A 71 -3.43 -8.68 7.06
CA TYR A 71 -2.49 -8.15 8.04
C TYR A 71 -1.04 -8.22 7.52
N ARG A 72 -0.62 -9.34 6.95
CA ARG A 72 0.75 -9.48 6.43
C ARG A 72 1.03 -8.54 5.25
N LEU A 73 0.05 -8.31 4.36
CA LEU A 73 0.18 -7.31 3.30
C LEU A 73 0.39 -5.91 3.88
N LEU A 74 -0.29 -5.55 4.96
CA LEU A 74 -0.14 -4.25 5.63
C LEU A 74 1.19 -4.08 6.37
N LEU A 75 1.93 -5.16 6.64
CA LEU A 75 3.29 -5.08 7.20
C LEU A 75 4.34 -4.71 6.14
N LEU A 76 4.01 -4.79 4.85
CA LEU A 76 4.91 -4.39 3.78
C LEU A 76 4.96 -2.86 3.73
N GLU A 77 6.13 -2.28 3.99
CA GLU A 77 6.36 -0.83 3.88
C GLU A 77 5.84 -0.16 2.59
N PRO A 78 5.98 -0.76 1.39
CA PRO A 78 5.43 -0.15 0.18
C PRO A 78 3.91 -0.24 0.07
N VAL A 79 3.23 -1.04 0.88
CA VAL A 79 1.77 -1.18 0.88
C VAL A 79 1.15 -0.12 1.78
N ILE A 80 0.30 0.71 1.18
CA ILE A 80 -0.42 1.78 1.87
C ILE A 80 -1.72 1.24 2.45
N LYS A 81 -2.37 0.33 1.72
CA LYS A 81 -3.64 -0.26 2.12
C LYS A 81 -3.85 -1.61 1.46
N ALA A 82 -4.45 -2.56 2.18
CA ALA A 82 -4.82 -3.85 1.64
C ALA A 82 -6.19 -4.29 2.15
N TYR A 83 -6.94 -4.97 1.30
CA TYR A 83 -8.23 -5.58 1.61
C TYR A 83 -8.29 -6.99 1.04
N VAL A 84 -8.69 -7.95 1.86
CA VAL A 84 -8.91 -9.34 1.45
C VAL A 84 -10.36 -9.72 1.76
N GLU A 85 -11.16 -9.90 0.72
CA GLU A 85 -12.59 -10.24 0.83
C GLU A 85 -12.79 -11.73 0.50
N PHE A 86 -12.70 -12.57 1.54
CA PHE A 86 -12.87 -14.03 1.42
C PHE A 86 -14.14 -14.45 0.68
N GLN A 87 -15.29 -13.86 1.03
CA GLN A 87 -16.58 -14.23 0.45
C GLN A 87 -16.65 -13.96 -1.06
N LYS A 88 -15.95 -12.92 -1.53
CA LYS A 88 -15.95 -12.49 -2.93
C LYS A 88 -14.76 -13.02 -3.74
N GLY A 89 -13.77 -13.66 -3.12
CA GLY A 89 -12.56 -14.05 -3.85
C GLY A 89 -11.80 -12.84 -4.39
N ARG A 90 -11.70 -11.77 -3.60
CA ARG A 90 -11.12 -10.50 -4.07
C ARG A 90 -10.03 -10.01 -3.13
N ILE A 91 -8.89 -9.63 -3.70
CA ILE A 91 -7.79 -8.97 -3.00
C ILE A 91 -7.56 -7.61 -3.66
N THR A 92 -7.53 -6.55 -2.87
CA THR A 92 -7.21 -5.19 -3.34
C THR A 92 -5.99 -4.68 -2.59
N VAL A 93 -4.99 -4.19 -3.32
CA VAL A 93 -3.75 -3.64 -2.75
C VAL A 93 -3.50 -2.26 -3.33
N ILE A 94 -3.27 -1.28 -2.46
CA ILE A 94 -2.84 0.08 -2.81
C ILE A 94 -1.39 0.22 -2.33
N TYR A 95 -0.48 0.55 -3.23
CA TYR A 95 0.95 0.53 -2.95
C TYR A 95 1.72 1.65 -3.66
N ASN A 96 2.95 1.87 -3.21
CA ASN A 96 3.94 2.74 -3.82
C ASN A 96 4.66 2.01 -4.97
N PRO A 97 4.38 2.32 -6.25
CA PRO A 97 4.93 1.56 -7.35
C PRO A 97 6.42 1.82 -7.57
N ALA A 98 7.13 0.86 -8.17
CA ALA A 98 8.57 0.99 -8.52
C ALA A 98 8.93 2.25 -9.31
N GLY A 99 8.00 2.81 -10.08
CA GLY A 99 8.19 4.06 -10.85
C GLY A 99 7.85 5.35 -10.09
N ALA A 100 7.53 5.29 -8.80
CA ALA A 100 7.14 6.49 -8.05
C ALA A 100 8.35 7.38 -7.73
N ASP A 101 8.17 8.68 -7.96
CA ASP A 101 9.16 9.73 -7.69
C ASP A 101 9.14 10.15 -6.20
N ASN A 102 9.55 9.23 -5.32
CA ASN A 102 9.75 9.45 -3.88
C ASN A 102 10.81 8.48 -3.32
N ILE A 103 11.31 8.73 -2.11
CA ILE A 103 12.35 7.88 -1.47
C ILE A 103 11.80 6.64 -0.76
N ARG A 104 10.47 6.52 -0.62
CA ARG A 104 9.89 5.43 0.15
C ARG A 104 10.12 4.10 -0.56
N GLU A 105 10.04 3.03 0.23
CA GLU A 105 10.08 1.66 -0.28
C GLU A 105 9.04 1.50 -1.39
N LYS A 106 9.43 0.79 -2.44
CA LYS A 106 8.62 0.62 -3.65
C LYS A 106 8.40 -0.85 -3.92
N MET A 107 7.34 -1.14 -4.64
CA MET A 107 6.97 -2.50 -5.00
C MET A 107 6.46 -2.55 -6.42
N SER A 108 6.78 -3.62 -7.14
CA SER A 108 6.18 -3.93 -8.44
C SER A 108 4.95 -4.83 -8.28
N LEU A 109 4.14 -4.94 -9.33
CA LEU A 109 3.05 -5.92 -9.35
C LEU A 109 3.57 -7.36 -9.14
N ASP A 110 4.73 -7.66 -9.71
CA ASP A 110 5.37 -8.97 -9.60
C ASP A 110 5.77 -9.32 -8.17
N ASP A 111 6.24 -8.33 -7.41
CA ASP A 111 6.57 -8.52 -6.00
C ASP A 111 5.33 -8.85 -5.18
N ILE A 112 4.18 -8.21 -5.48
CA ILE A 112 2.90 -8.49 -4.82
C ILE A 112 2.46 -9.93 -5.15
N ILE A 113 2.51 -10.33 -6.42
CA ILE A 113 2.14 -11.69 -6.85
C ILE A 113 3.05 -12.72 -6.19
N ALA A 114 4.36 -12.48 -6.17
CA ALA A 114 5.33 -13.35 -5.52
C ALA A 114 5.10 -13.45 -4.01
N PHE A 115 4.72 -12.35 -3.36
CA PHE A 115 4.36 -12.34 -1.95
C PHE A 115 3.10 -13.19 -1.70
N LEU A 116 2.05 -13.02 -2.49
CA LEU A 116 0.82 -13.80 -2.38
C LEU A 116 1.09 -15.31 -2.58
N ALA A 117 1.92 -15.67 -3.55
CA ALA A 117 2.31 -17.07 -3.78
C ALA A 117 3.05 -17.68 -2.59
N LYS A 118 3.92 -16.92 -1.91
CA LYS A 118 4.59 -17.37 -0.66
C LYS A 118 3.61 -17.61 0.48
N GLU A 119 2.50 -16.86 0.51
CA GLU A 119 1.40 -17.03 1.45
C GLU A 119 0.42 -18.14 1.02
N GLY A 120 0.72 -18.88 -0.05
CA GLY A 120 -0.11 -19.98 -0.55
C GLY A 120 -1.27 -19.52 -1.44
N VAL A 121 -1.30 -18.25 -1.85
CA VAL A 121 -2.33 -17.70 -2.73
C VAL A 121 -1.78 -17.52 -4.14
N ASN A 122 -2.23 -18.39 -5.05
CA ASN A 122 -1.79 -18.34 -6.44
C ASN A 122 -2.67 -17.41 -7.24
N ILE A 123 -2.05 -16.38 -7.82
CA ILE A 123 -2.72 -15.38 -8.62
C ILE A 123 -2.29 -15.53 -10.08
N ASP A 124 -3.29 -15.50 -10.96
CA ASP A 124 -3.06 -15.34 -12.39
C ASP A 124 -2.84 -13.86 -12.71
N ARG A 125 -1.63 -13.53 -13.19
CA ARG A 125 -1.24 -12.15 -13.53
C ARG A 125 -2.18 -11.52 -14.55
N GLU A 126 -2.67 -12.28 -15.52
CA GLU A 126 -3.51 -11.76 -16.60
C GLU A 126 -4.88 -11.27 -16.09
N ARG A 127 -5.26 -11.67 -14.88
CA ARG A 127 -6.52 -11.29 -14.22
C ARG A 127 -6.35 -10.15 -13.22
N ALA A 128 -5.15 -9.59 -13.11
CA ALA A 128 -4.89 -8.43 -12.28
C ALA A 128 -5.34 -7.14 -12.99
N ASP A 129 -6.27 -6.40 -12.38
CA ASP A 129 -6.66 -5.07 -12.84
C ASP A 129 -5.83 -4.02 -12.08
N GLU A 130 -4.75 -3.55 -12.71
CA GLU A 130 -3.87 -2.51 -12.19
C GLU A 130 -4.29 -1.13 -12.72
N ARG A 131 -4.50 -0.17 -11.82
CA ARG A 131 -4.96 1.20 -12.11
C ARG A 131 -4.09 2.24 -11.42
#